data_AF-A0A9E1BED2-F1
#
_entry.id   AF-A0A9E1BED2-F1
#
_cell.length_a   1.000
_cell.length_b   1.000
_cell.length_c   1.000
_cell.angle_alpha   90.00
_cell.angle_beta   90.00
_cell.angle_gamma   90.00
#
_symmetry.space_group_name_H-M   'P 1'
#
loop_
_entity.id
_entity.type
_entity.pdbx_description
1 polymer ?
#
loop_
_entity_poly.entity_id
_entity_poly.type
_entity_poly.pdbx_seq_one_letter_code
_entity_poly.pdbx_strand_id
1 'polypeptide(L)'
;MCAIVGIINSKDAAKTAYYALFSMQHRGQEASGISVCNDGEISTHKGNGLVTEVFNEEVLSSLKGDMAIGHNRYATAGKNSGRDAQPIAANYTLGQLSIVHNGNLVNKDEVRDELIKDGAIF
;
A
#
# COMPACT_ATOMS: atom_id res chain seq x y z
N MET A 1 -14.49 -1.89 -4.83
CA MET A 1 -13.50 -2.99 -4.71
C MET A 1 -12.15 -2.40 -4.99
N CYS A 2 -11.18 -2.51 -4.07
CA CYS A 2 -9.88 -1.85 -4.16
C CYS A 2 -9.11 -2.12 -5.47
N ALA A 3 -8.14 -1.25 -5.77
CA ALA A 3 -7.15 -1.50 -6.83
C ALA A 3 -5.81 -1.88 -6.22
N ILE A 4 -5.05 -2.74 -6.91
CA ILE A 4 -3.64 -3.02 -6.62
C ILE A 4 -2.83 -2.91 -7.90
N VAL A 5 -1.57 -2.52 -7.78
CA VAL A 5 -0.60 -2.52 -8.87
C VAL A 5 0.76 -2.99 -8.36
N GLY A 6 1.53 -3.65 -9.23
CA GLY A 6 2.94 -3.96 -9.03
C GLY A 6 3.73 -3.62 -10.29
N ILE A 7 4.88 -2.95 -10.11
CA ILE A 7 5.81 -2.53 -11.15
C ILE A 7 7.18 -3.09 -10.79
N ILE A 8 7.88 -3.66 -11.77
CA ILE A 8 9.24 -4.19 -11.62
C ILE A 8 10.09 -3.72 -12.81
N ASN A 9 11.36 -3.42 -12.57
CA ASN A 9 12.34 -3.03 -13.59
C ASN A 9 11.92 -1.78 -14.39
N SER A 10 11.47 -0.74 -13.68
CA SER A 10 11.12 0.56 -14.27
C SER A 10 11.91 1.68 -13.61
N LYS A 11 12.63 2.50 -14.40
CA LYS A 11 13.39 3.65 -13.88
C LYS A 11 12.53 4.67 -13.13
N ASP A 12 11.24 4.71 -13.42
CA ASP A 12 10.25 5.58 -12.78
C ASP A 12 9.07 4.74 -12.23
N ALA A 13 9.38 3.72 -11.42
CA ALA A 13 8.39 2.79 -10.89
C ALA A 13 7.26 3.51 -10.12
N ALA A 14 7.59 4.54 -9.34
CA ALA A 14 6.61 5.35 -8.60
C ALA A 14 5.61 6.05 -9.54
N LYS A 15 6.09 6.72 -10.58
CA LYS A 15 5.23 7.43 -11.54
C LYS A 15 4.38 6.46 -12.36
N THR A 16 4.94 5.31 -12.71
CA THR A 16 4.21 4.25 -13.42
C THR A 16 3.07 3.70 -12.54
N ALA A 17 3.36 3.43 -11.26
CA ALA A 17 2.35 3.02 -10.29
C ALA A 17 1.27 4.09 -10.10
N TYR A 18 1.65 5.38 -10.02
CA TYR A 18 0.72 6.51 -9.94
C TYR A 18 -0.27 6.51 -11.11
N TYR A 19 0.19 6.45 -12.35
CA TYR A 19 -0.71 6.47 -13.52
C TYR A 19 -1.60 5.24 -13.59
N ALA A 20 -1.07 4.07 -13.23
CA ALA A 20 -1.86 2.84 -13.15
C ALA A 20 -2.97 2.96 -12.10
N LEU A 21 -2.65 3.43 -10.89
CA LEU A 21 -3.63 3.68 -9.84
C LEU A 21 -4.66 4.75 -10.25
N PHE A 22 -4.22 5.83 -10.90
CA PHE A 22 -5.11 6.86 -11.42
C PHE A 22 -6.12 6.29 -12.43
N SER A 23 -5.67 5.45 -13.37
CA SER A 23 -6.56 4.77 -14.32
C SER A 23 -7.61 3.87 -13.64
N MET A 24 -7.28 3.37 -12.45
CA MET A 24 -8.13 2.53 -11.62
C MET A 24 -8.77 3.29 -10.45
N GLN A 25 -8.84 4.63 -10.47
CA GLN A 25 -9.40 5.42 -9.37
C GLN A 25 -10.86 5.03 -9.05
N HIS A 26 -11.63 4.61 -10.05
CA HIS A 26 -13.02 4.16 -9.89
C HIS A 26 -13.17 2.93 -8.97
N ARG A 27 -12.08 2.21 -8.68
CA ARG A 27 -12.08 1.04 -7.80
C ARG A 27 -12.00 1.41 -6.32
N GLY A 28 -11.45 2.57 -5.96
CA GLY A 28 -11.38 3.03 -4.57
C GLY A 28 -10.99 4.50 -4.49
N GLN A 29 -11.67 5.27 -3.65
CA GLN A 29 -11.53 6.74 -3.58
C GLN A 29 -11.23 7.25 -2.16
N GLU A 30 -11.12 6.34 -1.18
CA GLU A 30 -11.00 6.71 0.24
C GLU A 30 -9.56 6.94 0.68
N ALA A 31 -8.63 6.20 0.08
CA ALA A 31 -7.19 6.32 0.37
C ALA A 31 -6.38 5.76 -0.79
N SER A 32 -5.18 6.29 -0.96
CA SER A 32 -4.22 5.87 -1.99
C SER A 32 -2.83 5.73 -1.37
N GLY A 33 -2.01 4.81 -1.89
CA GLY A 33 -0.67 4.59 -1.37
C GLY A 33 0.25 3.88 -2.35
N ILE A 34 1.54 4.17 -2.25
CA ILE A 34 2.62 3.58 -3.05
C ILE A 34 3.80 3.29 -2.12
N SER A 35 4.35 2.07 -2.23
CA SER A 35 5.68 1.73 -1.73
C SER A 35 6.61 1.53 -2.92
N VAL A 36 7.82 2.06 -2.83
CA VAL A 36 8.88 1.89 -3.82
C VAL A 36 10.07 1.23 -3.16
N CYS A 37 10.71 0.30 -3.86
CA CYS A 37 11.93 -0.37 -3.42
C CYS A 37 13.11 0.10 -4.27
N ASN A 38 14.19 0.49 -3.61
CA ASN A 38 15.47 0.83 -4.21
C ASN A 38 16.56 -0.02 -3.55
N ASP A 39 17.07 -1.03 -4.26
CA ASP A 39 18.12 -1.93 -3.76
C ASP A 39 17.83 -2.54 -2.37
N GLY A 40 16.56 -2.89 -2.12
CA GLY A 40 16.12 -3.50 -0.86
C GLY A 40 15.63 -2.50 0.20
N GLU A 41 15.80 -1.20 -0.02
CA GLU A 41 15.22 -0.16 0.84
C GLU A 41 13.83 0.26 0.34
N ILE A 42 12.83 0.14 1.21
CA ILE A 42 11.43 0.45 0.92
C ILE A 42 11.06 1.82 1.48
N SER A 43 10.65 2.72 0.59
CA SER A 43 10.01 4.00 0.93
C SER A 43 8.51 3.93 0.66
N THR A 44 7.68 4.35 1.62
CA THR A 44 6.21 4.29 1.49
C THR A 44 5.59 5.64 1.72
N HIS A 45 4.74 6.07 0.79
CA HIS A 45 3.87 7.23 0.95
C HIS A 45 2.41 6.82 0.74
N LYS A 46 1.54 7.21 1.66
CA LYS A 46 0.11 6.90 1.61
C LYS A 46 -0.70 7.93 2.38
N GLY A 47 -1.94 8.13 1.95
CA GLY A 47 -2.84 9.11 2.54
C GLY A 47 -4.29 8.84 2.20
N ASN A 48 -5.19 9.56 2.88
CA ASN A 48 -6.61 9.55 2.54
C ASN A 48 -6.86 10.35 1.26
N GLY A 49 -7.89 9.94 0.53
CA GLY A 49 -8.33 10.60 -0.69
C GLY A 49 -7.82 9.96 -1.98
N LEU A 50 -8.04 10.70 -3.06
CA LEU A 50 -7.73 10.33 -4.42
C LEU A 50 -6.22 10.27 -4.67
N VAL A 51 -5.82 9.54 -5.70
CA VAL A 51 -4.42 9.45 -6.13
C VAL A 51 -3.82 10.84 -6.37
N THR A 52 -4.59 11.76 -6.95
CA THR A 52 -4.18 13.15 -7.22
C THR A 52 -4.05 14.01 -5.98
N GLU A 53 -4.73 13.66 -4.89
CA GLU A 53 -4.68 14.40 -3.63
C GLU A 53 -3.52 13.92 -2.75
N VAL A 54 -3.23 12.62 -2.80
CA VAL A 54 -2.15 11.99 -2.03
C VAL A 54 -0.79 12.21 -2.67
N PHE A 55 -0.70 12.27 -4.01
CA PHE A 55 0.57 12.32 -4.73
C PHE A 55 0.68 13.59 -5.58
N ASN A 56 1.54 14.51 -5.14
CA ASN A 56 2.03 15.62 -5.96
C ASN A 56 3.43 15.29 -6.54
N GLU A 57 3.96 16.17 -7.40
CA GLU A 57 5.27 15.95 -8.03
C GLU A 57 6.44 15.87 -7.02
N GLU A 58 6.37 16.58 -5.90
CA GLU A 58 7.39 16.51 -4.85
C GLU A 58 7.41 15.13 -4.20
N VAL A 59 6.25 14.62 -3.80
CA VAL A 59 6.09 13.26 -3.24
C VAL A 59 6.56 12.22 -4.25
N LEU A 60 6.09 12.26 -5.50
CA LEU A 60 6.52 11.31 -6.53
C LEU A 60 8.01 11.38 -6.80
N SER A 61 8.61 12.57 -6.72
CA SER A 61 10.04 12.75 -6.90
C SER A 61 10.85 12.18 -5.73
N SER A 62 10.30 12.15 -4.52
CA SER A 62 10.95 11.55 -3.34
C SER A 62 10.97 10.01 -3.37
N LEU A 63 10.03 9.39 -4.08
CA LEU A 63 9.89 7.93 -4.20
C LEU A 63 10.78 7.39 -5.33
N LYS A 64 12.06 7.16 -5.04
CA LYS A 64 13.03 6.61 -5.99
C LYS A 64 13.18 5.11 -5.84
N GLY A 65 13.27 4.39 -6.96
CA GLY A 65 13.50 2.95 -7.03
C GLY A 65 12.95 2.33 -8.31
N ASP A 66 13.28 1.07 -8.54
CA ASP A 66 13.00 0.34 -9.78
C ASP A 66 11.81 -0.62 -9.68
N MET A 67 11.30 -0.81 -8.46
CA MET A 67 10.12 -1.61 -8.15
C MET A 67 9.13 -0.80 -7.32
N ALA A 68 7.84 -0.99 -7.57
CA ALA A 68 6.79 -0.34 -6.79
C ALA A 68 5.57 -1.23 -6.64
N ILE A 69 4.87 -1.09 -5.52
CA ILE A 69 3.51 -1.58 -5.34
C ILE A 69 2.61 -0.44 -4.93
N GLY A 70 1.34 -0.51 -5.31
CA GLY A 70 0.38 0.55 -4.98
C GLY A 70 -1.02 0.03 -4.76
N HIS A 71 -1.84 0.82 -4.07
CA HIS A 71 -3.21 0.45 -3.73
C HIS A 71 -4.15 1.66 -3.67
N ASN A 72 -5.36 1.50 -4.23
CA ASN A 72 -6.48 2.42 -3.99
C ASN A 72 -7.53 1.71 -3.13
N ARG A 73 -7.87 2.29 -1.99
CA ARG A 73 -8.81 1.74 -1.02
C ARG A 73 -10.24 2.17 -1.35
N TYR A 74 -11.13 1.19 -1.37
CA TYR A 74 -12.57 1.40 -1.22
C TYR A 74 -12.94 1.07 0.22
N ALA A 75 -13.73 1.91 0.89
CA ALA A 75 -14.18 1.60 2.24
C ALA A 75 -15.09 0.36 2.20
N THR A 76 -14.57 -0.77 2.65
CA THR A 76 -15.38 -1.89 3.11
C THR A 76 -15.72 -1.68 4.58
N ALA A 77 -16.83 -2.25 5.05
CA ALA A 77 -17.36 -2.07 6.40
C ALA A 77 -16.28 -1.91 7.49
N GLY A 78 -16.25 -0.74 8.14
CA GLY A 78 -15.24 -0.34 9.11
C GLY A 78 -15.17 1.18 9.25
N LYS A 79 -14.71 1.68 10.41
CA LYS A 79 -14.53 3.13 10.62
C LYS A 79 -13.47 3.64 9.65
N ASN A 80 -13.72 4.81 9.03
CA ASN A 80 -12.73 5.48 8.19
C ASN A 80 -11.54 5.92 9.05
N SER A 81 -10.44 5.19 8.96
CA SER A 81 -9.18 5.58 9.57
C SER A 81 -8.10 5.63 8.50
N GLY A 82 -7.29 6.69 8.49
CA GLY A 82 -6.12 6.77 7.59
C GLY A 82 -5.06 5.72 7.89
N ARG A 83 -5.16 5.03 9.04
CA ARG A 83 -4.31 3.87 9.38
C ARG A 83 -4.58 2.67 8.47
N ASP A 84 -5.77 2.58 7.89
CA ASP A 84 -6.16 1.47 7.01
C ASP A 84 -5.69 1.65 5.56
N ALA A 85 -5.02 2.77 5.23
CA ALA A 85 -4.41 2.96 3.94
C ALA A 85 -3.30 1.91 3.72
N GLN A 86 -3.29 1.30 2.53
CA GLN A 86 -2.25 0.39 2.08
C GLN A 86 -1.36 1.10 1.06
N PRO A 87 -0.09 0.68 0.85
CA PRO A 87 0.56 -0.53 1.37
C PRO A 87 0.81 -0.57 2.89
N ILE A 88 0.91 -1.78 3.43
CA ILE A 88 1.40 -2.03 4.80
C ILE A 88 2.88 -2.37 4.68
N ALA A 89 3.74 -1.48 5.18
CA ALA A 89 5.18 -1.67 5.22
C ALA A 89 5.64 -1.99 6.66
N ALA A 90 6.56 -2.94 6.79
CA ALA A 90 7.10 -3.38 8.08
C ALA A 90 8.56 -3.83 7.94
N ASN A 91 9.31 -3.69 9.03
CA ASN A 91 10.65 -4.26 9.17
C ASN A 91 10.56 -5.57 9.94
N TYR A 92 11.32 -6.57 9.52
CA TYR A 92 11.41 -7.88 10.15
C TYR A 92 12.85 -8.41 10.09
N THR A 93 13.11 -9.56 10.68
CA THR A 93 14.49 -10.08 10.86
C THR A 93 15.26 -10.25 9.55
N LEU A 94 14.58 -10.48 8.42
CA LEU A 94 15.24 -10.65 7.11
C LEU A 94 15.25 -9.38 6.24
N GLY A 95 14.77 -8.25 6.75
CA GLY A 95 14.80 -6.96 6.04
C GLY A 95 13.47 -6.23 6.07
N GLN A 96 13.12 -5.59 4.96
CA GLN A 96 11.90 -4.80 4.83
C GLN A 96 10.87 -5.54 3.97
N LEU A 97 9.60 -5.39 4.30
CA LEU A 97 8.47 -5.99 3.60
C LEU A 97 7.39 -4.94 3.37
N SER A 98 6.79 -4.91 2.19
CA SER A 98 5.58 -4.15 1.93
C SER A 98 4.55 -4.99 1.19
N ILE A 99 3.30 -4.92 1.63
CA ILE A 99 2.20 -5.75 1.11
C ILE A 99 0.99 -4.87 0.76
N VAL A 100 0.34 -5.24 -0.34
CA VAL A 100 -1.00 -4.77 -0.72
C VAL A 100 -1.93 -5.96 -0.89
N HIS A 101 -3.22 -5.77 -0.61
CA HIS A 101 -4.24 -6.80 -0.65
C HIS A 101 -5.59 -6.22 -1.05
N ASN A 102 -6.28 -6.92 -1.96
CA ASN A 102 -7.66 -6.65 -2.35
C ASN A 102 -8.50 -7.91 -2.14
N GLY A 103 -9.22 -7.96 -1.01
CA GLY A 103 -10.02 -9.11 -0.61
C GLY A 103 -10.43 -9.00 0.85
N ASN A 104 -10.93 -10.09 1.42
CA ASN A 104 -11.27 -10.18 2.83
C ASN A 104 -10.78 -11.50 3.42
N LEU A 105 -10.14 -11.45 4.59
CA LEU A 105 -9.75 -12.63 5.35
C LEU A 105 -10.93 -13.08 6.22
N VAL A 106 -11.56 -14.20 5.85
CA VAL A 106 -12.79 -14.69 6.51
C VAL A 106 -12.56 -15.21 7.92
N ASN A 107 -11.35 -15.68 8.21
CA ASN A 107 -10.93 -16.20 9.51
C ASN A 107 -9.93 -15.27 10.22
N LYS A 108 -9.97 -13.96 9.94
CA LYS A 108 -9.00 -12.99 10.49
C LYS A 108 -8.94 -13.00 12.03
N ASP A 109 -10.07 -13.24 12.69
CA ASP A 109 -10.16 -13.18 14.15
C ASP A 109 -9.53 -14.44 14.77
N GLU A 110 -9.76 -15.61 14.17
CA GLU A 110 -9.10 -16.87 14.54
C GLU A 110 -7.57 -16.76 14.40
N VAL A 111 -7.08 -16.32 13.23
CA VAL A 111 -5.64 -16.16 12.98
C VAL A 111 -5.03 -15.12 13.91
N ARG A 112 -5.74 -14.02 14.20
CA ARG A 112 -5.27 -13.00 15.14
C ARG A 112 -5.12 -13.57 16.55
N ASP A 113 -6.09 -14.34 17.02
CA ASP A 113 -6.07 -14.94 18.36
C ASP A 113 -4.96 -15.99 18.49
N GLU A 114 -4.70 -16.78 17.44
CA GLU A 114 -3.56 -17.70 17.40
C GLU A 114 -2.22 -16.94 17.48
N LEU A 115 -2.05 -15.89 16.67
CA LEU A 115 -0.83 -15.07 16.71
C LEU A 115 -0.60 -14.42 18.08
N ILE A 116 -1.67 -13.95 18.75
CA ILE A 116 -1.57 -13.39 20.12
C ILE A 116 -1.12 -14.46 21.12
N LYS A 117 -1.67 -15.70 21.02
CA LYS A 117 -1.26 -16.83 21.88
C LYS A 117 0.23 -17.18 21.67
N ASP A 118 0.72 -17.06 20.46
CA ASP A 118 2.12 -17.28 20.10
C ASP A 118 3.03 -16.10 20.47
N GLY A 119 2.48 -15.01 21.03
CA GLY A 119 3.23 -13.88 21.57
C GLY A 119 3.31 -12.65 20.65
N ALA A 120 2.54 -12.60 19.57
CA ALA A 120 2.46 -11.41 18.72
C ALA A 120 1.74 -10.25 19.43
N ILE A 121 2.23 -9.02 19.22
CA ILE A 121 1.67 -7.78 19.77
C ILE A 121 1.24 -6.88 18.60
N PHE A 122 0.03 -6.31 18.67
CA PHE A 122 -0.59 -5.48 17.62
C PHE A 122 -0.96 -4.09 18.12
#